data_AF-A0A5J4Q8H7-F1
#
_entry.id   AF-A0A5J4Q8H7-F1
#
_cell.length_a   1.000
_cell.length_b   1.000
_cell.length_c   1.000
_cell.angle_alpha   90.00
_cell.angle_beta   90.00
_cell.angle_gamma   90.00
#
_symmetry.space_group_name_H-M   'P 1'
#
loop_
_entity.id
_entity.type
_entity.pdbx_description
1 polymer ?
#
loop_
_entity_poly.entity_id
_entity_poly.type
_entity_poly.pdbx_seq_one_letter_code
_entity_poly.pdbx_strand_id
1 'polypeptide(L)'
;MNRLFVLFLIIALPAMLTSCTPEAMQLTVGNPSDFDRSYEMVEIPVEDVQAKVALTGNEVYVVKDATGTVVPSQITHDGKLIFQSQLKPNETRTFTIQPGKIQVFEPKTFGRYIHERKEDFAWENDRVAFRIYGQALIPIDGPSNGLDVWYKRTDKLVLEKWYKNDLEGVASYHNDSGEGLDDYKVGRSLGAGAMAPYVNDKLWLNENYVSYEALESGPLRTTFKLTYKDIEVDGKTYAETRAFSLDAGSQLTKVI
;
A
#
# COMPACT_ATOMS: atom_id res chain seq x y z
N MET A 1 8.44 79.36 -17.36
CA MET A 1 7.85 78.02 -17.17
C MET A 1 8.96 77.03 -16.94
N ASN A 2 9.21 76.69 -15.67
CA ASN A 2 10.26 75.76 -15.25
C ASN A 2 9.91 74.33 -15.69
N ARG A 3 10.85 73.63 -16.31
CA ARG A 3 10.80 72.17 -16.47
C ARG A 3 11.90 71.55 -15.61
N LEU A 4 11.44 70.87 -14.57
CA LEU A 4 12.21 70.13 -13.58
C LEU A 4 12.75 68.84 -14.23
N PHE A 5 14.06 68.66 -14.27
CA PHE A 5 14.68 67.38 -14.63
C PHE A 5 14.86 66.55 -13.33
N VAL A 6 14.16 65.43 -13.22
CA VAL A 6 14.34 64.46 -12.13
C VAL A 6 15.30 63.37 -12.62
N LEU A 7 16.47 63.31 -12.00
CA LEU A 7 17.48 62.29 -12.22
C LEU A 7 17.17 61.09 -11.32
N PHE A 8 16.81 59.93 -11.88
CA PHE A 8 16.69 58.68 -11.12
C PHE A 8 18.05 57.97 -11.09
N LEU A 9 18.65 57.91 -9.90
CA LEU A 9 19.83 57.11 -9.60
C LEU A 9 19.39 55.65 -9.41
N ILE A 10 19.73 54.76 -10.34
CA ILE A 10 19.54 53.31 -10.19
C ILE A 10 20.75 52.77 -9.41
N ILE A 11 20.59 52.51 -8.12
CA ILE A 11 21.54 51.74 -7.33
C ILE A 11 21.22 50.26 -7.60
N ALA A 12 22.03 49.62 -8.45
CA ALA A 12 21.99 48.17 -8.63
C ALA A 12 22.63 47.48 -7.42
N LEU A 13 21.79 46.96 -6.53
CA LEU A 13 22.21 46.06 -5.45
C LEU A 13 22.51 44.68 -6.07
N PRO A 14 23.69 44.06 -5.84
CA PRO A 14 23.94 42.71 -6.29
C PRO A 14 23.10 41.75 -5.43
N ALA A 15 22.03 41.21 -6.02
CA ALA A 15 21.33 40.07 -5.45
C ALA A 15 22.26 38.85 -5.51
N MET A 16 22.88 38.51 -4.38
CA MET A 16 23.53 37.22 -4.22
C MET A 16 22.45 36.13 -4.29
N LEU A 17 22.39 35.42 -5.42
CA LEU A 17 21.61 34.20 -5.58
C LEU A 17 22.31 33.07 -4.80
N THR A 18 22.08 33.01 -3.49
CA THR A 18 22.38 31.78 -2.74
C THR A 18 21.31 30.76 -3.09
N SER A 19 21.63 29.85 -4.01
CA SER A 19 20.85 28.63 -4.23
C SER A 19 21.05 27.69 -3.04
N CYS A 20 20.50 28.03 -1.88
CA CYS A 20 20.25 27.05 -0.83
C CYS A 20 19.09 26.19 -1.31
N THR A 21 19.40 25.00 -1.82
CA THR A 21 18.39 23.94 -1.90
C THR A 21 17.84 23.75 -0.48
N PRO A 22 16.51 23.82 -0.26
CA PRO A 22 15.95 23.67 1.07
C PRO A 22 16.43 22.35 1.70
N GLU A 23 16.98 22.40 2.91
CA GLU A 23 17.36 21.18 3.65
C GLU A 23 16.13 20.36 4.08
N ALA A 24 14.92 20.93 3.93
CA ALA A 24 13.66 20.28 4.22
C ALA A 24 12.54 20.78 3.31
N MET A 25 11.59 19.88 3.01
CA MET A 25 10.33 20.18 2.35
C MET A 25 9.22 20.22 3.39
N GLN A 26 8.46 21.33 3.42
CA GLN A 26 7.24 21.43 4.20
C GLN A 26 6.05 20.97 3.35
N LEU A 27 5.23 20.10 3.92
CA LEU A 27 4.00 19.59 3.32
C LEU A 27 2.82 19.88 4.24
N THR A 28 1.81 20.58 3.73
CA THR A 28 0.56 20.81 4.45
C THR A 28 -0.53 19.90 3.90
N VAL A 29 -1.14 19.11 4.78
CA VAL A 29 -2.21 18.16 4.44
C VAL A 29 -3.48 18.59 5.19
N GLY A 30 -4.59 18.67 4.47
CA GLY A 30 -5.89 19.06 5.02
C GLY A 30 -6.92 17.95 4.90
N ASN A 31 -7.78 17.83 5.92
CA ASN A 31 -9.00 17.04 5.89
C ASN A 31 -10.21 18.00 5.84
N PRO A 32 -10.76 18.31 4.66
CA PRO A 32 -11.90 19.21 4.56
C PRO A 32 -13.26 18.55 4.89
N SER A 33 -13.27 17.24 5.17
CA SER A 33 -14.50 16.52 5.52
C SER A 33 -14.85 16.62 7.00
N ASP A 34 -16.08 16.24 7.33
CA ASP A 34 -16.66 16.22 8.67
C ASP A 34 -16.40 14.89 9.43
N PHE A 35 -15.61 13.98 8.86
CA PHE A 35 -15.24 12.70 9.46
C PHE A 35 -13.71 12.50 9.57
N ASP A 36 -13.31 11.60 10.48
CA ASP A 36 -11.92 11.25 10.74
C ASP A 36 -11.24 10.59 9.51
N ARG A 37 -10.06 11.09 9.13
CA ARG A 37 -9.15 10.47 8.15
C ARG A 37 -7.94 9.88 8.86
N SER A 38 -8.21 9.00 9.83
CA SER A 38 -7.22 8.47 10.77
C SER A 38 -6.18 7.52 10.15
N TYR A 39 -6.53 6.84 9.05
CA TYR A 39 -5.70 5.78 8.46
C TYR A 39 -5.38 6.01 6.98
N GLU A 40 -5.73 7.17 6.43
CA GLU A 40 -5.46 7.48 5.04
C GLU A 40 -3.96 7.71 4.80
N MET A 41 -3.47 7.14 3.70
CA MET A 41 -2.10 7.33 3.25
C MET A 41 -1.99 8.62 2.46
N VAL A 42 -1.07 9.48 2.88
CA VAL A 42 -0.50 10.52 2.04
C VAL A 42 0.49 9.84 1.10
N GLU A 43 0.39 10.13 -0.19
CA GLU A 43 1.31 9.62 -1.21
C GLU A 43 1.97 10.79 -1.95
N ILE A 44 3.30 10.80 -2.00
CA ILE A 44 4.08 11.86 -2.67
C ILE A 44 5.07 11.18 -3.60
N PRO A 45 5.11 11.51 -4.91
CA PRO A 45 6.18 11.05 -5.78
C PRO A 45 7.55 11.41 -5.19
N VAL A 46 8.46 10.44 -5.10
CA VAL A 46 9.80 10.66 -4.55
C VAL A 46 10.57 11.67 -5.39
N GLU A 47 10.31 11.76 -6.69
CA GLU A 47 10.88 12.78 -7.58
C GLU A 47 10.55 14.22 -7.14
N ASP A 48 9.33 14.47 -6.65
CA ASP A 48 8.92 15.78 -6.13
C ASP A 48 9.66 16.10 -4.82
N VAL A 49 9.90 15.09 -3.98
CA VAL A 49 10.69 15.23 -2.76
C VAL A 49 12.15 15.49 -3.10
N GLN A 50 12.73 14.73 -4.04
CA GLN A 50 14.12 14.87 -4.51
C GLN A 50 14.39 16.25 -5.10
N ALA A 51 13.42 16.84 -5.82
CA ALA A 51 13.53 18.18 -6.37
C ALA A 51 13.63 19.28 -5.30
N LYS A 52 13.25 18.98 -4.05
CA LYS A 52 13.28 19.92 -2.92
C LYS A 52 14.31 19.57 -1.87
N VAL A 53 14.59 18.29 -1.67
CA VAL A 53 15.41 17.75 -0.58
C VAL A 53 16.43 16.78 -1.18
N ALA A 54 17.69 17.22 -1.21
CA ALA A 54 18.81 16.38 -1.61
C ALA A 54 19.23 15.46 -0.45
N LEU A 55 19.53 14.20 -0.77
CA LEU A 55 20.14 13.26 0.16
C LEU A 55 21.64 13.16 -0.12
N THR A 56 22.46 12.99 0.92
CA THR A 56 23.90 12.78 0.81
C THR A 56 24.33 11.50 1.52
N GLY A 57 25.31 10.79 0.97
CA GLY A 57 25.83 9.56 1.57
C GLY A 57 24.75 8.50 1.79
N ASN A 58 24.54 8.11 3.05
CA ASN A 58 23.59 7.07 3.47
C ASN A 58 22.31 7.63 4.11
N GLU A 59 21.99 8.90 3.84
CA GLU A 59 20.77 9.52 4.32
C GLU A 59 19.52 8.95 3.63
N VAL A 60 18.39 8.99 4.34
CA VAL A 60 17.05 8.70 3.80
C VAL A 60 16.11 9.85 4.11
N TYR A 61 14.97 9.87 3.42
CA TYR A 61 13.89 10.79 3.77
C TYR A 61 13.26 10.40 5.11
N VAL A 62 13.19 11.37 6.01
CA VAL A 62 12.53 11.27 7.32
C VAL A 62 11.34 12.23 7.32
N VAL A 63 10.16 11.69 7.61
CA VAL A 63 8.93 12.48 7.80
C VAL A 63 8.77 12.80 9.29
N LYS A 64 8.55 14.07 9.62
CA LYS A 64 8.24 14.54 10.96
C LYS A 64 6.91 15.29 10.99
N ASP A 65 6.18 15.19 12.09
CA ASP A 65 5.02 16.02 12.34
C ASP A 65 5.42 17.43 12.85
N ALA A 66 4.42 18.26 13.12
CA ALA A 66 4.60 19.62 13.62
C ALA A 66 5.31 19.71 14.99
N THR A 67 5.38 18.61 15.76
CA THR A 67 6.10 18.53 17.03
C THR A 67 7.57 18.13 16.85
N GLY A 68 7.97 17.77 15.62
CA GLY A 68 9.28 17.22 15.30
C GLY A 68 9.41 15.72 15.56
N THR A 69 8.30 15.05 15.91
CA THR A 69 8.25 13.60 16.11
C THR A 69 8.30 12.90 14.76
N VAL A 70 9.12 11.86 14.65
CA VAL A 70 9.20 11.02 13.46
C VAL A 70 7.88 10.27 13.28
N VAL A 71 7.36 10.30 12.06
CA VAL A 71 6.19 9.53 11.65
C VAL A 71 6.64 8.29 10.86
N PRO A 72 6.06 7.10 11.11
CA PRO A 72 6.24 5.93 10.26
C PRO A 72 6.03 6.28 8.80
N SER A 73 6.99 5.90 7.96
CA SER A 73 6.99 6.20 6.53
C SER A 73 7.64 5.06 5.75
N GLN A 74 7.32 5.00 4.47
CA GLN A 74 7.82 3.97 3.54
C GLN A 74 8.04 4.62 2.17
N ILE A 75 9.14 4.26 1.50
CA ILE A 75 9.24 4.46 0.05
C ILE A 75 8.72 3.19 -0.61
N THR A 76 7.75 3.36 -1.48
CA THR A 76 7.05 2.27 -2.16
C THR A 76 7.78 1.81 -3.41
N HIS A 77 7.50 0.60 -3.88
CA HIS A 77 8.13 0.03 -5.08
C HIS A 77 7.92 0.88 -6.35
N ASP A 78 6.82 1.66 -6.42
CA ASP A 78 6.48 2.56 -7.52
C ASP A 78 6.99 3.99 -7.30
N GLY A 79 7.89 4.20 -6.32
CA GLY A 79 8.62 5.44 -6.15
C GLY A 79 7.82 6.54 -5.44
N LYS A 80 6.92 6.18 -4.52
CA LYS A 80 6.21 7.16 -3.67
C LYS A 80 6.67 7.08 -2.23
N LEU A 81 6.86 8.24 -1.60
CA LEU A 81 6.96 8.36 -0.15
C LEU A 81 5.54 8.36 0.44
N ILE A 82 5.26 7.41 1.33
CA ILE A 82 3.96 7.26 1.99
C ILE A 82 4.06 7.37 3.51
N PHE A 83 3.02 7.93 4.13
CA PHE A 83 2.80 7.97 5.59
C PHE A 83 1.33 8.28 5.91
N GLN A 84 0.88 7.99 7.14
CA GLN A 84 -0.50 8.31 7.57
C GLN A 84 -0.58 9.70 8.21
N SER A 85 -1.50 10.55 7.73
CA SER A 85 -1.65 11.93 8.26
C SER A 85 -2.44 12.02 9.58
N GLN A 86 -3.35 11.07 9.81
CA GLN A 86 -4.18 10.95 11.02
C GLN A 86 -4.99 12.23 11.34
N LEU A 87 -5.64 12.81 10.34
CA LEU A 87 -6.34 14.09 10.48
C LEU A 87 -7.77 13.93 11.00
N LYS A 88 -8.13 14.78 11.95
CA LYS A 88 -9.51 14.99 12.42
C LYS A 88 -10.34 15.81 11.42
N PRO A 89 -11.68 15.84 11.55
CA PRO A 89 -12.55 16.68 10.73
C PRO A 89 -12.08 18.12 10.67
N ASN A 90 -12.06 18.70 9.47
CA ASN A 90 -11.65 20.09 9.22
C ASN A 90 -10.22 20.45 9.70
N GLU A 91 -9.37 19.45 10.02
CA GLU A 91 -8.00 19.68 10.48
C GLU A 91 -7.06 19.91 9.29
N THR A 92 -6.06 20.76 9.49
CA THR A 92 -4.88 20.88 8.63
C THR A 92 -3.63 20.69 9.46
N ARG A 93 -2.70 19.87 8.99
CA ARG A 93 -1.42 19.59 9.66
C ARG A 93 -0.25 19.76 8.69
N THR A 94 0.85 20.29 9.19
CA THR A 94 2.11 20.39 8.45
C THR A 94 3.06 19.29 8.87
N PHE A 95 3.71 18.70 7.89
CA PHE A 95 4.76 17.70 8.02
C PHE A 95 6.05 18.23 7.39
N THR A 96 7.18 17.84 7.97
CA THR A 96 8.51 18.16 7.45
C THR A 96 9.14 16.90 6.89
N ILE A 97 9.58 16.94 5.64
CA ILE A 97 10.38 15.89 5.01
C ILE A 97 11.81 16.40 4.91
N GLN A 98 12.78 15.68 5.49
CA GLN A 98 14.17 16.10 5.55
C GLN A 98 15.13 14.89 5.48
N PRO A 99 16.43 15.10 5.20
CA PRO A 99 17.43 14.05 5.32
C PRO A 99 17.55 13.57 6.77
N GLY A 100 17.85 12.29 6.95
CA GLY A 100 18.09 11.69 8.25
C GLY A 100 18.62 10.26 8.14
N LYS A 101 18.69 9.59 9.29
CA LYS A 101 19.17 8.19 9.38
C LYS A 101 18.04 7.21 9.05
N ILE A 102 18.41 6.01 8.60
CA ILE A 102 17.48 4.89 8.39
C ILE A 102 16.68 4.63 9.66
N GLN A 103 15.38 4.39 9.48
CA GLN A 103 14.41 4.14 10.54
C GLN A 103 13.78 2.78 10.33
N VAL A 104 13.54 2.05 11.40
CA VAL A 104 12.82 0.78 11.39
C VAL A 104 11.49 1.00 12.09
N PHE A 105 10.40 0.66 11.42
CA PHE A 105 9.05 0.80 11.93
C PHE A 105 8.43 -0.58 12.13
N GLU A 106 7.64 -0.73 13.20
CA GLU A 106 6.85 -1.93 13.42
C GLU A 106 5.90 -2.16 12.24
N PRO A 107 5.95 -3.33 11.59
CA PRO A 107 5.11 -3.59 10.44
C PRO A 107 3.63 -3.68 10.79
N LYS A 108 2.79 -3.03 9.98
CA LYS A 108 1.33 -3.14 10.03
C LYS A 108 0.74 -3.80 8.81
N THR A 109 1.57 -4.19 7.86
CA THR A 109 1.20 -4.94 6.66
C THR A 109 2.17 -6.08 6.45
N PHE A 110 1.67 -7.17 5.89
CA PHE A 110 2.49 -8.33 5.57
C PHE A 110 1.89 -9.05 4.37
N GLY A 111 2.72 -9.64 3.52
CA GLY A 111 2.25 -10.57 2.50
C GLY A 111 3.36 -11.43 1.97
N ARG A 112 3.03 -12.69 1.69
CA ARG A 112 3.99 -13.64 1.13
C ARG A 112 3.30 -14.77 0.38
N TYR A 113 4.12 -15.48 -0.37
CA TYR A 113 3.82 -16.80 -0.89
C TYR A 113 3.89 -17.86 0.22
N ILE A 114 2.89 -18.72 0.27
CA ILE A 114 2.71 -19.80 1.26
C ILE A 114 2.90 -21.14 0.54
N HIS A 115 4.16 -21.50 0.28
CA HIS A 115 4.50 -22.76 -0.41
C HIS A 115 3.91 -23.98 0.30
N GLU A 116 4.03 -23.99 1.63
CA GLU A 116 3.61 -25.06 2.52
C GLU A 116 2.09 -25.30 2.55
N ARG A 117 1.29 -24.36 2.03
CA ARG A 117 -0.18 -24.47 2.02
C ARG A 117 -0.75 -24.40 0.61
N LYS A 118 -0.33 -25.34 -0.24
CA LYS A 118 -0.83 -25.49 -1.63
C LYS A 118 -0.62 -24.23 -2.47
N GLU A 119 0.52 -23.57 -2.24
CA GLU A 119 0.95 -22.43 -3.04
C GLU A 119 0.01 -21.22 -2.93
N ASP A 120 -0.67 -21.05 -1.80
CA ASP A 120 -1.48 -19.86 -1.55
C ASP A 120 -0.59 -18.60 -1.60
N PHE A 121 -1.13 -17.46 -2.03
CA PHE A 121 -0.57 -16.15 -1.72
C PHE A 121 -1.48 -15.50 -0.69
N ALA A 122 -0.92 -15.03 0.43
CA ALA A 122 -1.70 -14.51 1.53
C ALA A 122 -1.08 -13.21 2.05
N TRP A 123 -1.94 -12.26 2.40
CA TRP A 123 -1.54 -10.93 2.86
C TRP A 123 -2.52 -10.40 3.90
N GLU A 124 -2.03 -9.53 4.77
CA GLU A 124 -2.81 -8.95 5.87
C GLU A 124 -2.32 -7.55 6.23
N ASN A 125 -3.16 -6.84 6.97
CA ASN A 125 -2.76 -5.68 7.73
C ASN A 125 -3.28 -5.76 9.17
N ASP A 126 -3.16 -4.68 9.94
CA ASP A 126 -3.69 -4.53 11.30
C ASP A 126 -5.23 -4.51 11.40
N ARG A 127 -5.97 -4.88 10.35
CA ARG A 127 -7.46 -4.90 10.30
C ARG A 127 -8.05 -6.16 9.68
N VAL A 128 -7.45 -6.67 8.62
CA VAL A 128 -8.02 -7.74 7.77
C VAL A 128 -6.91 -8.58 7.16
N ALA A 129 -7.23 -9.83 6.81
CA ALA A 129 -6.35 -10.70 6.05
C ALA A 129 -7.07 -11.24 4.81
N PHE A 130 -6.30 -11.64 3.81
CA PHE A 130 -6.79 -12.16 2.55
C PHE A 130 -5.92 -13.33 2.09
N ARG A 131 -6.51 -14.16 1.25
CA ARG A 131 -5.81 -15.25 0.56
C ARG A 131 -6.29 -15.34 -0.88
N ILE A 132 -5.40 -15.80 -1.75
CA ILE A 132 -5.74 -16.34 -3.06
C ILE A 132 -4.94 -17.60 -3.34
N TYR A 133 -5.55 -18.52 -4.08
CA TYR A 133 -5.13 -19.91 -4.12
C TYR A 133 -4.13 -20.19 -5.24
N GLY A 134 -3.12 -21.01 -4.95
CA GLY A 134 -2.15 -21.48 -5.95
C GLY A 134 -2.57 -22.74 -6.69
N GLN A 135 -1.81 -23.12 -7.72
CA GLN A 135 -2.17 -24.22 -8.62
C GLN A 135 -2.24 -25.58 -7.93
N ALA A 136 -1.43 -25.80 -6.88
CA ALA A 136 -1.47 -27.03 -6.10
C ALA A 136 -2.83 -27.30 -5.41
N LEU A 137 -3.75 -26.33 -5.32
CA LEU A 137 -5.11 -26.56 -4.83
C LEU A 137 -6.01 -27.29 -5.84
N ILE A 138 -5.79 -27.09 -7.14
CA ILE A 138 -6.67 -27.56 -8.22
C ILE A 138 -7.01 -29.07 -8.12
N PRO A 139 -6.06 -30.00 -7.95
CA PRO A 139 -6.38 -31.43 -7.87
C PRO A 139 -7.10 -31.84 -6.58
N ILE A 140 -7.19 -30.96 -5.58
CA ILE A 140 -7.76 -31.26 -4.26
C ILE A 140 -9.17 -30.72 -4.12
N ASP A 141 -9.41 -29.46 -4.55
CA ASP A 141 -10.68 -28.76 -4.33
C ASP A 141 -11.21 -28.06 -5.59
N GLY A 142 -10.56 -28.30 -6.74
CA GLY A 142 -10.90 -27.67 -8.02
C GLY A 142 -10.31 -26.26 -8.19
N PRO A 143 -10.54 -25.64 -9.37
CA PRO A 143 -9.98 -24.34 -9.70
C PRO A 143 -10.67 -23.19 -8.94
N SER A 144 -9.87 -22.26 -8.42
CA SER A 144 -10.36 -21.09 -7.71
C SER A 144 -9.53 -19.84 -8.03
N ASN A 145 -10.20 -18.80 -8.52
CA ASN A 145 -9.61 -17.48 -8.80
C ASN A 145 -10.24 -16.37 -7.93
N GLY A 146 -11.12 -16.75 -6.99
CA GLY A 146 -11.80 -15.86 -6.08
C GLY A 146 -10.89 -15.41 -4.94
N LEU A 147 -11.17 -14.23 -4.42
CA LEU A 147 -10.46 -13.67 -3.26
C LEU A 147 -11.10 -14.15 -1.97
N ASP A 148 -10.27 -14.71 -1.11
CA ASP A 148 -10.64 -15.11 0.24
C ASP A 148 -10.42 -13.96 1.22
N VAL A 149 -11.29 -13.81 2.21
CA VAL A 149 -11.23 -12.76 3.24
C VAL A 149 -11.31 -13.38 4.61
N TRP A 150 -10.38 -13.00 5.46
CA TRP A 150 -10.23 -13.50 6.81
C TRP A 150 -10.50 -12.36 7.80
N TYR A 151 -11.32 -12.64 8.79
CA TYR A 151 -11.76 -11.66 9.76
C TYR A 151 -10.78 -11.61 10.90
N LYS A 152 -10.34 -10.40 11.29
CA LYS A 152 -9.45 -10.21 12.42
C LYS A 152 -10.14 -9.47 13.55
N ARG A 153 -9.81 -9.87 14.78
CA ARG A 153 -10.19 -9.22 16.04
C ARG A 153 -8.97 -8.68 16.79
N THR A 154 -7.84 -8.63 16.12
CA THR A 154 -6.56 -8.11 16.61
C THR A 154 -5.92 -7.19 15.57
N ASP A 155 -5.15 -6.22 16.05
CA ASP A 155 -4.29 -5.35 15.26
C ASP A 155 -2.91 -5.96 14.96
N LYS A 156 -2.59 -7.12 15.54
CA LYS A 156 -1.34 -7.83 15.29
C LYS A 156 -1.37 -8.53 13.94
N LEU A 157 -0.20 -8.65 13.30
CA LEU A 157 0.00 -9.53 12.16
C LEU A 157 0.01 -10.99 12.67
N VAL A 158 -0.94 -11.80 12.22
CA VAL A 158 -1.19 -13.16 12.74
C VAL A 158 -1.15 -14.25 11.68
N LEU A 159 -1.06 -13.89 10.41
CA LEU A 159 -1.14 -14.82 9.28
C LEU A 159 -0.08 -15.92 9.37
N GLU A 160 1.17 -15.58 9.69
CA GLU A 160 2.23 -16.59 9.84
C GLU A 160 1.94 -17.57 10.98
N LYS A 161 1.49 -17.05 12.12
CA LYS A 161 1.12 -17.87 13.28
C LYS A 161 -0.06 -18.78 12.96
N TRP A 162 -1.07 -18.26 12.26
CA TRP A 162 -2.27 -19.00 11.87
C TRP A 162 -1.92 -20.17 10.93
N TYR A 163 -1.18 -19.90 9.85
CA TYR A 163 -0.73 -20.97 8.95
C TYR A 163 0.12 -22.01 9.68
N LYS A 164 1.09 -21.57 10.50
CA LYS A 164 1.95 -22.48 11.28
C LYS A 164 1.12 -23.39 12.19
N ASN A 165 0.23 -22.81 13.01
CA ASN A 165 -0.54 -23.57 13.98
C ASN A 165 -1.51 -24.55 13.32
N ASP A 166 -2.10 -24.20 12.18
CA ASP A 166 -3.01 -25.08 11.43
C ASP A 166 -2.25 -26.27 10.84
N LEU A 167 -1.09 -26.02 10.22
CA LEU A 167 -0.23 -27.06 9.64
C LEU A 167 0.38 -27.99 10.69
N GLU A 168 0.70 -27.47 11.88
CA GLU A 168 1.19 -28.27 13.01
C GLU A 168 0.08 -28.99 13.79
N GLY A 169 -1.20 -28.78 13.43
CA GLY A 169 -2.35 -29.37 14.13
C GLY A 169 -2.57 -28.81 15.54
N VAL A 170 -1.95 -27.67 15.87
CA VAL A 170 -2.06 -27.00 17.18
C VAL A 170 -3.40 -26.29 17.32
N ALA A 171 -3.78 -25.52 16.30
CA ALA A 171 -5.06 -24.81 16.25
C ALA A 171 -5.40 -24.46 14.79
N SER A 172 -6.65 -24.69 14.39
CA SER A 172 -7.08 -24.30 13.05
C SER A 172 -7.53 -22.84 13.02
N TYR A 173 -7.07 -22.09 12.03
CA TYR A 173 -7.52 -20.72 11.77
C TYR A 173 -8.98 -20.63 11.31
N HIS A 174 -9.65 -21.76 11.08
CA HIS A 174 -11.09 -21.83 10.85
C HIS A 174 -11.94 -21.72 12.14
N ASN A 175 -11.31 -21.72 13.32
CA ASN A 175 -11.97 -21.55 14.60
C ASN A 175 -11.45 -20.27 15.29
N ASP A 176 -12.35 -19.37 15.72
CA ASP A 176 -11.94 -18.16 16.43
C ASP A 176 -11.44 -18.49 17.84
N SER A 177 -10.14 -18.27 18.07
CA SER A 177 -9.49 -18.39 19.38
C SER A 177 -9.20 -17.05 20.04
N GLY A 178 -9.90 -15.99 19.65
CA GLY A 178 -9.80 -14.63 20.20
C GLY A 178 -9.10 -13.61 19.30
N GLU A 179 -8.57 -14.04 18.15
CA GLU A 179 -7.84 -13.19 17.21
C GLU A 179 -8.57 -13.00 15.89
N GLY A 180 -9.68 -13.72 15.68
CA GLY A 180 -10.37 -13.81 14.40
C GLY A 180 -10.31 -15.22 13.80
N LEU A 181 -10.78 -15.35 12.57
CA LEU A 181 -10.87 -16.62 11.85
C LEU A 181 -11.04 -16.42 10.33
N ASP A 182 -10.77 -17.49 9.61
CA ASP A 182 -11.26 -17.71 8.23
C ASP A 182 -12.51 -18.61 8.29
N ASP A 183 -13.71 -18.05 8.16
CA ASP A 183 -14.94 -18.81 7.96
C ASP A 183 -15.54 -18.59 6.56
N TYR A 184 -14.78 -17.95 5.66
CA TYR A 184 -15.25 -17.59 4.33
C TYR A 184 -14.95 -18.68 3.31
N LYS A 185 -15.99 -19.38 2.85
CA LYS A 185 -15.84 -20.39 1.79
C LYS A 185 -16.01 -19.77 0.40
N VAL A 186 -14.89 -19.46 -0.27
CA VAL A 186 -14.90 -18.86 -1.62
C VAL A 186 -15.58 -19.75 -2.66
N GLY A 187 -15.24 -21.04 -2.69
CA GLY A 187 -15.71 -21.99 -3.72
C GLY A 187 -15.40 -21.53 -5.15
N ARG A 188 -16.21 -21.94 -6.13
CA ARG A 188 -16.10 -21.48 -7.52
C ARG A 188 -16.84 -20.16 -7.72
N SER A 189 -16.36 -19.10 -7.08
CA SER A 189 -16.92 -17.74 -7.16
C SER A 189 -15.81 -16.68 -7.28
N LEU A 190 -16.19 -15.40 -7.41
CA LEU A 190 -15.24 -14.28 -7.40
C LEU A 190 -14.79 -13.88 -5.98
N GLY A 191 -15.39 -14.44 -4.93
CA GLY A 191 -15.07 -14.10 -3.55
C GLY A 191 -15.17 -12.58 -3.26
N ALA A 192 -14.26 -12.08 -2.44
CA ALA A 192 -14.20 -10.70 -1.97
C ALA A 192 -13.50 -9.75 -2.97
N GLY A 193 -13.88 -9.78 -4.25
CA GLY A 193 -13.46 -8.78 -5.23
C GLY A 193 -12.53 -9.27 -6.36
N ALA A 194 -12.51 -10.57 -6.66
CA ALA A 194 -11.93 -11.02 -7.92
C ALA A 194 -12.77 -10.52 -9.11
N MET A 195 -12.16 -10.51 -10.29
CA MET A 195 -12.80 -10.08 -11.52
C MET A 195 -12.85 -11.22 -12.54
N ALA A 196 -13.76 -11.12 -13.49
CA ALA A 196 -13.84 -12.01 -14.64
C ALA A 196 -14.53 -11.27 -15.81
N PRO A 197 -14.19 -11.59 -17.07
CA PRO A 197 -14.97 -11.12 -18.20
C PRO A 197 -16.44 -11.54 -18.09
N TYR A 198 -17.34 -10.61 -18.40
CA TYR A 198 -18.76 -10.86 -18.53
C TYR A 198 -19.18 -10.67 -19.99
N VAL A 199 -19.39 -11.77 -20.69
CA VAL A 199 -19.65 -11.78 -22.14
C VAL A 199 -20.73 -12.82 -22.44
N ASN A 200 -21.72 -12.44 -23.25
CA ASN A 200 -22.86 -13.28 -23.64
C ASN A 200 -23.60 -13.86 -22.42
N ASP A 201 -23.95 -12.96 -21.48
CA ASP A 201 -24.64 -13.26 -20.22
C ASP A 201 -23.95 -14.30 -19.30
N LYS A 202 -22.63 -14.51 -19.49
CA LYS A 202 -21.84 -15.48 -18.74
C LYS A 202 -20.59 -14.83 -18.13
N LEU A 203 -20.30 -15.20 -16.88
CA LEU A 203 -19.01 -14.94 -16.24
C LEU A 203 -17.98 -16.00 -16.66
N TRP A 204 -16.83 -15.54 -17.15
CA TRP A 204 -15.72 -16.38 -17.58
C TRP A 204 -14.64 -16.42 -16.51
N LEU A 205 -14.81 -17.32 -15.55
CA LEU A 205 -13.88 -17.45 -14.42
C LEU A 205 -12.56 -18.07 -14.87
N ASN A 206 -11.45 -17.40 -14.53
CA ASN A 206 -10.12 -17.99 -14.65
C ASN A 206 -9.90 -19.10 -13.60
N GLU A 207 -8.76 -19.77 -13.66
CA GLU A 207 -8.30 -20.69 -12.62
C GLU A 207 -7.36 -19.95 -11.64
N ASN A 208 -6.61 -20.71 -10.86
CA ASN A 208 -5.60 -20.20 -9.94
C ASN A 208 -4.50 -19.42 -10.69
N TYR A 209 -3.83 -18.49 -10.00
CA TYR A 209 -2.72 -17.76 -10.59
C TYR A 209 -1.56 -18.71 -10.93
N VAL A 210 -0.77 -18.36 -11.95
CA VAL A 210 0.35 -19.19 -12.46
C VAL A 210 1.72 -18.67 -12.05
N SER A 211 1.82 -17.37 -11.72
CA SER A 211 3.04 -16.78 -11.17
C SER A 211 2.72 -15.57 -10.30
N TYR A 212 3.65 -15.26 -9.40
CA TYR A 212 3.56 -14.08 -8.54
C TYR A 212 4.87 -13.28 -8.60
N GLU A 213 4.76 -12.00 -8.29
CA GLU A 213 5.87 -11.08 -8.05
C GLU A 213 5.58 -10.30 -6.77
N ALA A 214 6.36 -10.54 -5.72
CA ALA A 214 6.30 -9.74 -4.50
C ALA A 214 7.04 -8.42 -4.74
N LEU A 215 6.32 -7.30 -4.75
CA LEU A 215 6.87 -5.99 -5.09
C LEU A 215 7.38 -5.28 -3.83
N GLU A 216 6.61 -5.36 -2.74
CA GLU A 216 7.01 -4.87 -1.42
C GLU A 216 6.20 -5.55 -0.31
N SER A 217 6.82 -5.65 0.87
CA SER A 217 6.13 -5.92 2.13
C SER A 217 6.71 -5.01 3.20
N GLY A 218 6.28 -3.75 3.18
CA GLY A 218 6.79 -2.70 4.06
C GLY A 218 5.96 -2.54 5.33
N PRO A 219 6.29 -1.54 6.18
CA PRO A 219 5.58 -1.34 7.43
C PRO A 219 4.19 -0.70 7.27
N LEU A 220 3.92 -0.04 6.15
CA LEU A 220 2.65 0.65 5.89
C LEU A 220 1.89 0.11 4.69
N ARG A 221 2.58 -0.51 3.73
CA ARG A 221 1.99 -1.07 2.53
C ARG A 221 2.68 -2.36 2.12
N THR A 222 1.87 -3.34 1.73
CA THR A 222 2.28 -4.53 1.00
C THR A 222 1.68 -4.47 -0.40
N THR A 223 2.51 -4.71 -1.42
CA THR A 223 2.09 -4.74 -2.82
C THR A 223 2.71 -5.95 -3.53
N PHE A 224 1.92 -6.63 -4.35
CA PHE A 224 2.36 -7.79 -5.13
C PHE A 224 1.55 -7.90 -6.41
N LYS A 225 2.01 -8.70 -7.35
CA LYS A 225 1.36 -8.93 -8.63
C LYS A 225 1.19 -10.41 -8.89
N LEU A 226 0.02 -10.79 -9.41
CA LEU A 226 -0.30 -12.14 -9.83
C LEU A 226 -0.56 -12.18 -11.33
N THR A 227 0.00 -13.17 -12.00
CA THR A 227 -0.29 -13.46 -13.41
C THR A 227 -1.13 -14.70 -13.49
N TYR A 228 -2.14 -14.71 -14.36
CA TYR A 228 -3.00 -15.85 -14.61
C TYR A 228 -2.78 -16.40 -16.02
N LYS A 229 -3.32 -17.59 -16.27
CA LYS A 229 -3.34 -18.15 -17.61
C LYS A 229 -4.26 -17.33 -18.52
N ASP A 230 -3.88 -17.19 -19.78
CA ASP A 230 -4.75 -16.62 -20.80
C ASP A 230 -6.01 -17.46 -20.97
N ILE A 231 -7.15 -16.79 -21.12
CA ILE A 231 -8.45 -17.43 -21.33
C ILE A 231 -9.05 -17.03 -22.68
N GLU A 232 -9.71 -17.98 -23.34
CA GLU A 232 -10.48 -17.74 -24.54
C GLU A 232 -11.92 -17.38 -24.18
N VAL A 233 -12.35 -16.18 -24.58
CA VAL A 233 -13.71 -15.66 -24.37
C VAL A 233 -14.24 -15.19 -25.71
N ASP A 234 -15.25 -15.89 -26.24
CA ASP A 234 -15.91 -15.57 -27.50
C ASP A 234 -14.95 -15.40 -28.70
N GLY A 235 -13.98 -16.32 -28.80
CA GLY A 235 -12.98 -16.34 -29.88
C GLY A 235 -11.88 -15.28 -29.75
N LYS A 236 -11.75 -14.65 -28.58
CA LYS A 236 -10.65 -13.73 -28.25
C LYS A 236 -9.87 -14.24 -27.05
N THR A 237 -8.55 -14.16 -27.14
CA THR A 237 -7.63 -14.43 -26.04
C THR A 237 -7.53 -13.22 -25.12
N TYR A 238 -7.68 -13.43 -23.81
CA TYR A 238 -7.51 -12.44 -22.77
C TYR A 238 -6.39 -12.85 -21.82
N ALA A 239 -5.36 -12.02 -21.74
CA ALA A 239 -4.33 -12.10 -20.71
C ALA A 239 -4.79 -11.38 -19.45
N GLU A 240 -4.46 -11.94 -18.27
CA GLU A 240 -4.85 -11.38 -16.99
C GLU A 240 -3.66 -11.27 -16.04
N THR A 241 -3.48 -10.06 -15.52
CA THR A 241 -2.53 -9.75 -14.46
C THR A 241 -3.22 -8.83 -13.46
N ARG A 242 -3.04 -9.09 -12.17
CA ARG A 242 -3.63 -8.31 -11.09
C ARG A 242 -2.52 -7.87 -10.16
N ALA A 243 -2.34 -6.57 -9.97
CA ALA A 243 -1.52 -6.05 -8.90
C ALA A 243 -2.42 -5.71 -7.71
N PHE A 244 -2.03 -6.14 -6.52
CA PHE A 244 -2.76 -5.99 -5.28
C PHE A 244 -1.96 -5.10 -4.35
N SER A 245 -2.64 -4.19 -3.68
CA SER A 245 -2.07 -3.35 -2.63
C SER A 245 -2.94 -3.38 -1.38
N LEU A 246 -2.32 -3.43 -0.21
CA LEU A 246 -2.99 -3.32 1.08
C LEU A 246 -2.24 -2.34 1.98
N ASP A 247 -2.97 -1.30 2.40
CA ASP A 247 -2.49 -0.25 3.30
C ASP A 247 -2.79 -0.60 4.75
N ALA A 248 -1.90 -0.22 5.67
CA ALA A 248 -2.17 -0.24 7.10
C ALA A 248 -3.47 0.53 7.42
N GLY A 249 -4.31 -0.03 8.28
CA GLY A 249 -5.58 0.53 8.70
C GLY A 249 -6.73 0.42 7.69
N SER A 250 -6.48 -0.03 6.45
CA SER A 250 -7.52 -0.27 5.46
C SER A 250 -8.35 -1.51 5.79
N GLN A 251 -9.65 -1.49 5.55
CA GLN A 251 -10.50 -2.69 5.63
C GLN A 251 -10.54 -3.47 4.31
N LEU A 252 -10.03 -2.88 3.23
CA LEU A 252 -10.11 -3.42 1.87
C LEU A 252 -8.73 -3.45 1.22
N THR A 253 -8.47 -4.53 0.47
CA THR A 253 -7.37 -4.59 -0.48
C THR A 253 -7.79 -3.92 -1.79
N LYS A 254 -6.84 -3.29 -2.49
CA LYS A 254 -7.05 -2.66 -3.79
C LYS A 254 -6.47 -3.56 -4.88
N VAL A 255 -7.18 -3.69 -5.99
CA VAL A 255 -6.60 -4.14 -7.26
C VAL A 255 -6.25 -2.89 -8.05
N ILE A 256 -4.98 -2.75 -8.45
CA ILE A 256 -4.41 -1.57 -9.15
C ILE A 256 -4.14 -1.87 -10.62
#